data_AF-A0A100XYF3-F1
#
_entry.id   AF-A0A100XYF3-F1
#
_cell.length_a   1.000
_cell.length_b   1.000
_cell.length_c   1.000
_cell.angle_alpha   90.00
_cell.angle_beta   90.00
_cell.angle_gamma   90.00
#
_symmetry.space_group_name_H-M   'P 1'
#
loop_
_entity.id
_entity.type
_entity.pdbx_description
1 polymer ?
#
loop_
_entity_poly.entity_id
_entity_poly.type
_entity_poly.pdbx_seq_one_letter_code
_entity_poly.pdbx_strand_id
1 'polypeptide(L)'
;MRLNRRDLLWMVLLLIPLAAFYVPSNIVRYPPFLIASVIVFVISLFMYHRARKKSEVGLEAFLSVQFIGLVLGQVESLLGVLLFILLAGVLTAWLPDSVSNGEPLGTIGAILYTSSIALLTYWLVEPKQKRSERRELRKTRYLVTALSIPSWDADRVLHADCDMLRRNSAELNNGPKRQKRQNIVPLFQAISYHLPRLERVFLLVSESILNWKDDRTTQYAREYLSERGFDAQGSAFEAKMRAFFLKLSECTGRPVLIRWPDGRRESIGSGEGVIEFVMVPAGNFDDVEECREAIKGALGEILKKESGEVTFDVTGGKTLVSVAMALEAIKGDCQAEYTKQEIQDVAPEESLYRVDLDVYSLKDLLNEMARSLNRRL
;
A
#
# COMPACT_ATOMS: atom_id res chain seq x y z
N MET A 1 5.19 29.70 1.60
CA MET A 1 6.43 28.92 1.77
C MET A 1 7.60 29.87 2.03
N ARG A 2 8.28 29.79 3.17
CA ARG A 2 9.52 30.55 3.38
C ARG A 2 10.66 29.76 2.75
N LEU A 3 11.22 30.26 1.64
CA LEU A 3 12.46 29.75 1.05
C LEU A 3 13.56 29.83 2.10
N ASN A 4 14.17 28.69 2.43
CA ASN A 4 15.31 28.70 3.33
C ASN A 4 16.50 29.35 2.61
N ARG A 5 17.41 30.01 3.34
CA ARG A 5 18.64 30.59 2.75
C ARG A 5 19.46 29.55 1.98
N ARG A 6 19.37 28.28 2.39
CA ARG A 6 19.99 27.15 1.69
C ARG A 6 19.39 26.94 0.30
N ASP A 7 18.06 26.92 0.18
CA ASP A 7 17.37 26.70 -1.11
C ASP A 7 17.69 27.82 -2.10
N LEU A 8 17.77 29.05 -1.61
CA LEU A 8 18.10 30.23 -2.39
C LEU A 8 19.54 30.17 -2.95
N LEU A 9 20.50 29.73 -2.13
CA LEU A 9 21.89 29.53 -2.56
C LEU A 9 21.99 28.45 -3.65
N TRP A 10 21.19 27.40 -3.56
CA TRP A 10 21.17 26.33 -4.57
C TRP A 10 20.52 26.74 -5.88
N MET A 11 19.44 27.51 -5.82
CA MET A 11 18.85 28.09 -7.03
C MET A 11 19.87 28.96 -7.77
N VAL A 12 20.60 29.81 -7.04
CA VAL A 12 21.67 30.62 -7.63
C VAL A 12 22.74 29.73 -8.27
N LEU A 13 23.16 28.66 -7.58
CA LEU A 13 24.20 27.76 -8.09
C LEU A 13 23.77 26.99 -9.35
N LEU A 14 22.50 26.58 -9.44
CA LEU A 14 21.93 25.95 -10.64
C LEU A 14 21.80 26.91 -11.82
N LEU A 15 21.68 28.21 -11.58
CA LEU A 15 21.57 29.21 -12.65
C LEU A 15 22.92 29.62 -13.23
N ILE A 16 24.05 29.24 -12.62
CA ILE A 16 25.40 29.58 -13.12
C ILE A 16 25.68 28.94 -14.48
N PRO A 17 25.44 27.64 -14.72
CA PRO A 17 25.62 27.05 -16.05
C PRO A 17 24.68 27.66 -17.10
N LEU A 18 23.43 27.98 -16.70
CA LEU A 18 22.48 28.69 -17.56
C LEU A 18 23.03 30.05 -18.01
N ALA A 19 23.52 30.86 -17.06
CA ALA A 19 24.12 32.15 -17.38
C ALA A 19 25.36 32.00 -18.27
N ALA A 20 26.21 31.01 -17.98
CA ALA A 20 27.43 30.72 -18.75
C ALA A 20 27.15 30.27 -20.18
N PHE A 21 26.02 29.59 -20.42
CA PHE A 21 25.59 29.16 -21.77
C PHE A 21 25.21 30.36 -22.66
N TYR A 22 24.64 31.40 -22.08
CA TYR A 22 24.19 32.60 -22.82
C TYR A 22 25.22 33.73 -22.88
N VAL A 23 26.43 33.56 -22.34
CA VAL A 23 27.48 34.59 -22.48
C VAL A 23 27.90 34.65 -23.95
N PRO A 24 27.65 35.78 -24.66
CA PRO A 24 28.07 35.93 -26.04
C PRO A 24 29.59 36.11 -26.06
N SER A 25 30.33 35.01 -26.21
CA SER A 25 31.75 35.06 -26.48
C SER A 25 31.97 34.75 -27.96
N ASN A 26 32.50 35.72 -28.71
CA ASN A 26 32.80 35.57 -30.13
C ASN A 26 33.96 34.59 -30.40
N ILE A 27 34.51 33.93 -29.36
CA ILE A 27 35.76 33.16 -29.45
C ILE A 27 35.69 31.82 -28.69
N VAL A 28 34.87 31.64 -27.64
CA VAL A 28 34.94 30.44 -26.76
C VAL A 28 33.57 30.09 -26.16
N ARG A 29 32.62 29.60 -26.98
CA ARG A 29 31.21 29.40 -26.56
C ARG A 29 31.00 28.40 -25.41
N TYR A 30 31.74 27.30 -25.37
CA TYR A 30 31.41 26.15 -24.50
C TYR A 30 32.31 25.93 -23.27
N PRO A 31 33.60 26.31 -23.25
CA PRO A 31 34.44 26.13 -22.06
C PRO A 31 33.89 26.77 -20.77
N PRO A 32 33.33 27.99 -20.76
CA PRO A 32 32.73 28.55 -19.55
C PRO A 32 31.53 27.73 -19.06
N PHE A 33 30.67 27.29 -19.99
CA PHE A 33 29.53 26.41 -19.70
C PHE A 33 29.98 25.06 -19.14
N LEU A 34 30.95 24.41 -19.79
CA LEU A 34 31.48 23.13 -19.34
C LEU A 34 32.11 23.23 -17.93
N ILE A 35 32.91 24.27 -17.67
CA ILE A 35 33.52 24.49 -16.35
C ILE A 35 32.42 24.68 -15.29
N ALA A 36 31.41 25.50 -15.58
CA ALA A 36 30.28 25.70 -14.68
C ALA A 36 29.52 24.38 -14.42
N SER A 37 29.23 23.61 -15.46
CA SER A 37 28.55 22.32 -15.35
C SER A 37 29.35 21.29 -14.55
N VAL A 38 30.68 21.24 -14.71
CA VAL A 38 31.57 20.37 -13.92
C VAL A 38 31.53 20.76 -12.44
N ILE A 39 31.62 22.05 -12.12
CA ILE A 39 31.57 22.54 -10.74
C ILE A 39 30.24 22.15 -10.08
N VAL A 40 29.12 22.44 -10.76
CA VAL A 40 27.78 22.12 -10.25
C VAL A 40 27.60 20.60 -10.12
N PHE A 41 28.15 19.81 -11.04
CA PHE A 41 28.10 18.35 -10.98
C PHE A 41 28.86 17.79 -9.78
N VAL A 42 30.11 18.22 -9.56
CA VAL A 42 30.92 17.76 -8.43
C VAL A 42 30.24 18.09 -7.10
N ILE A 43 29.69 19.29 -6.98
CA ILE A 43 28.93 19.70 -5.78
C ILE A 43 27.68 18.82 -5.61
N SER A 44 26.90 18.63 -6.68
CA SER A 44 25.70 17.80 -6.67
C SER A 44 26.00 16.34 -6.32
N LEU A 45 27.12 15.79 -6.80
CA LEU A 45 27.58 14.44 -6.51
C LEU A 45 27.95 14.27 -5.03
N PHE A 46 28.68 15.24 -4.47
CA PHE A 46 29.03 15.26 -3.04
C PHE A 46 27.77 15.32 -2.17
N MET A 47 26.80 16.16 -2.54
CA MET A 47 25.54 16.28 -1.84
C MET A 47 24.69 15.01 -1.94
N TYR A 48 24.60 14.42 -3.13
CA TYR A 48 23.95 13.13 -3.34
C TYR A 48 24.55 12.04 -2.45
N HIS A 49 25.89 11.94 -2.37
CA HIS A 49 26.54 10.96 -1.48
C HIS A 49 26.18 11.19 -0.01
N ARG A 50 26.06 12.46 0.41
CA ARG A 50 25.65 12.81 1.76
C ARG A 50 24.18 12.47 2.04
N ALA A 51 23.28 12.68 1.08
CA ALA A 51 21.87 12.28 1.20
C ALA A 51 21.70 10.76 1.16
N ARG A 52 22.42 10.06 0.28
CA ARG A 52 22.38 8.60 0.15
C ARG A 52 22.79 7.90 1.43
N LYS A 53 23.75 8.43 2.19
CA LYS A 53 24.10 7.90 3.52
C LYS A 53 22.96 7.93 4.54
N LYS A 54 21.90 8.72 4.29
CA LYS A 54 20.73 8.87 5.18
C LYS A 54 19.46 8.23 4.64
N SER A 55 19.46 7.75 3.40
CA SER A 55 18.27 7.29 2.68
C SER A 55 18.45 5.83 2.26
N GLU A 56 17.40 5.02 2.47
CA GLU A 56 17.34 3.63 1.99
C GLU A 56 16.89 3.55 0.52
N VAL A 57 16.38 4.65 -0.05
CA VAL A 57 15.85 4.69 -1.42
C VAL A 57 16.99 4.88 -2.43
N GLY A 58 17.17 3.92 -3.33
CA GLY A 58 18.15 4.01 -4.42
C GLY A 58 17.82 5.13 -5.42
N LEU A 59 18.86 5.66 -6.10
CA LEU A 59 18.72 6.71 -7.11
C LEU A 59 17.81 6.30 -8.26
N GLU A 60 17.90 5.05 -8.73
CA GLU A 60 17.04 4.52 -9.78
C GLU A 60 15.55 4.58 -9.37
N ALA A 61 15.26 4.21 -8.13
CA ALA A 61 13.89 4.26 -7.62
C ALA A 61 13.39 5.70 -7.51
N PHE A 62 14.23 6.59 -6.99
CA PHE A 62 13.91 8.02 -6.93
C PHE A 62 13.66 8.61 -8.32
N LEU A 63 14.55 8.37 -9.29
CA LEU A 63 14.42 8.88 -10.65
C LEU A 63 13.15 8.35 -11.31
N SER A 64 12.85 7.05 -11.20
CA SER A 64 11.62 6.50 -11.79
C SER A 64 10.35 7.19 -11.27
N VAL A 65 10.31 7.60 -9.99
CA VAL A 65 9.10 8.17 -9.38
C VAL A 65 9.03 9.68 -9.56
N GLN A 66 10.12 10.38 -9.24
CA GLN A 66 10.17 11.83 -9.28
C GLN A 66 10.28 12.38 -10.69
N PHE A 67 10.96 11.67 -11.61
CA PHE A 67 10.99 12.07 -13.02
C PHE A 67 9.59 11.97 -13.63
N ILE A 68 8.84 10.90 -13.32
CA ILE A 68 7.44 10.78 -13.75
C ILE A 68 6.59 11.90 -13.14
N GLY A 69 6.72 12.17 -11.84
CA GLY A 69 5.99 13.27 -11.18
C GLY A 69 6.32 14.65 -11.74
N LEU A 70 7.60 14.94 -12.00
CA LEU A 70 8.08 16.17 -12.65
C LEU A 70 7.54 16.30 -14.07
N VAL A 71 7.61 15.24 -14.87
CA VAL A 71 7.10 15.23 -16.26
C VAL A 71 5.59 15.40 -16.31
N LEU A 72 4.86 14.82 -15.35
CA LEU A 72 3.41 14.98 -15.22
C LEU A 72 2.97 16.32 -14.62
N GLY A 73 3.91 17.22 -14.30
CA GLY A 73 3.60 18.56 -13.78
C GLY A 73 3.08 18.54 -12.33
N GLN A 74 3.25 17.45 -11.59
CA GLN A 74 2.85 17.32 -10.18
C GLN A 74 3.87 17.99 -9.26
N VAL A 75 4.05 19.30 -9.43
CA VAL A 75 5.12 20.03 -8.78
C VAL A 75 4.55 21.04 -7.78
N GLU A 76 4.47 20.63 -6.51
CA GLU A 76 3.84 21.41 -5.43
C GLU A 76 4.70 22.60 -4.94
N SER A 77 5.96 22.70 -5.38
CA SER A 77 6.91 23.71 -4.90
C SER A 77 7.50 24.57 -6.02
N LEU A 78 7.69 25.86 -5.74
CA LEU A 78 8.36 26.82 -6.64
C LEU A 78 9.73 26.30 -7.13
N LEU A 79 10.47 25.65 -6.22
CA LEU A 79 11.76 25.05 -6.52
C LEU A 79 11.65 23.89 -7.50
N GLY A 80 10.65 23.03 -7.32
CA GLY A 80 10.38 21.97 -8.28
C GLY A 80 10.00 22.53 -9.65
N VAL A 81 9.19 23.60 -9.71
CA VAL A 81 8.82 24.25 -10.98
C VAL A 81 10.07 24.78 -11.69
N LEU A 82 11.01 25.39 -10.94
CA LEU A 82 12.29 25.82 -11.48
C LEU A 82 13.11 24.64 -12.02
N LEU A 83 13.22 23.54 -11.25
CA LEU A 83 13.92 22.33 -11.68
C LEU A 83 13.30 21.73 -12.95
N PHE A 84 11.97 21.72 -13.05
CA PHE A 84 11.24 21.30 -14.24
C PHE A 84 11.59 22.16 -15.45
N ILE A 85 11.55 23.49 -15.32
CA ILE A 85 11.87 24.42 -16.41
C ILE A 85 13.32 24.22 -16.88
N LEU A 86 14.26 24.11 -15.94
CA LEU A 86 15.68 23.87 -16.26
C LEU A 86 15.88 22.53 -16.97
N LEU A 87 15.28 21.46 -16.45
CA LEU A 87 15.38 20.13 -17.04
C LEU A 87 14.77 20.10 -18.45
N ALA A 88 13.59 20.71 -18.62
CA ALA A 88 12.95 20.84 -19.93
C ALA A 88 13.84 21.60 -20.91
N GLY A 89 14.35 22.78 -20.53
CA GLY A 89 15.21 23.58 -21.40
C GLY A 89 16.49 22.86 -21.84
N VAL A 90 17.13 22.11 -20.95
CA VAL A 90 18.33 21.33 -21.29
C VAL A 90 18.00 20.17 -22.23
N LEU A 91 16.91 19.45 -21.96
CA LEU A 91 16.53 18.27 -22.75
C LEU A 91 15.93 18.61 -24.11
N THR A 92 15.23 19.74 -24.24
CA THR A 92 14.53 20.10 -25.50
C THR A 92 15.34 21.03 -26.39
N ALA A 93 16.24 21.85 -25.84
CA ALA A 93 17.03 22.80 -26.61
C ALA A 93 18.52 22.45 -26.56
N TRP A 94 19.17 22.55 -25.39
CA TRP A 94 20.63 22.59 -25.35
C TRP A 94 21.31 21.28 -25.74
N LEU A 95 20.79 20.15 -25.25
CA LEU A 95 21.35 18.84 -25.55
C LEU A 95 21.12 18.46 -27.03
N PRO A 96 19.90 18.56 -27.59
CA PRO A 96 19.69 18.35 -29.03
C PRO A 96 20.53 19.27 -29.91
N ASP A 97 20.60 20.57 -29.60
CA ASP A 97 21.35 21.55 -30.40
C ASP A 97 22.86 21.23 -30.38
N SER A 98 23.42 20.93 -29.21
CA SER A 98 24.86 20.60 -29.09
C SER A 98 25.23 19.31 -29.84
N VAL A 99 24.34 18.32 -29.83
CA VAL A 99 24.52 17.05 -30.56
C VAL A 99 24.40 17.28 -32.06
N SER A 100 23.37 18.01 -32.51
CA SER A 100 23.13 18.31 -33.92
C SER A 100 24.26 19.14 -34.54
N ASN A 101 24.83 20.08 -33.77
CA ASN A 101 25.93 20.93 -34.24
C ASN A 101 27.30 20.24 -34.14
N GLY A 102 27.38 19.01 -33.63
CA GLY A 102 28.64 18.27 -33.50
C GLY A 102 29.60 18.88 -32.49
N GLU A 103 29.08 19.51 -31.42
CA GLU A 103 29.87 20.25 -30.44
C GLU A 103 30.11 19.39 -29.18
N PRO A 104 31.27 18.71 -29.06
CA PRO A 104 31.48 17.73 -27.99
C PRO A 104 31.51 18.38 -26.61
N LEU A 105 32.07 19.59 -26.48
CA LEU A 105 32.15 20.32 -25.21
C LEU A 105 30.76 20.76 -24.72
N GLY A 106 29.89 21.22 -25.63
CA GLY A 106 28.51 21.57 -25.33
C GLY A 106 27.70 20.34 -24.90
N THR A 107 27.86 19.23 -25.62
CA THR A 107 27.18 17.96 -25.33
C THR A 107 27.56 17.42 -23.95
N ILE A 108 28.86 17.36 -23.64
CA ILE A 108 29.35 16.91 -22.32
C ILE A 108 28.85 17.84 -21.22
N GLY A 109 28.90 19.16 -21.45
CA GLY A 109 28.40 20.15 -20.50
C GLY A 109 26.91 19.98 -20.20
N ALA A 110 26.09 19.70 -21.22
CA ALA A 110 24.65 19.50 -21.08
C ALA A 110 24.32 18.19 -20.33
N ILE A 111 25.06 17.10 -20.61
CA ILE A 111 24.92 15.81 -19.88
C ILE A 111 25.27 15.99 -18.40
N LEU A 112 26.39 16.65 -18.09
CA LEU A 112 26.81 16.91 -16.71
C LEU A 112 25.80 17.79 -15.98
N TYR A 113 25.27 18.82 -16.65
CA TYR A 113 24.28 19.71 -16.05
C TYR A 113 22.94 19.00 -15.81
N THR A 114 22.46 18.18 -16.76
CA THR A 114 21.27 17.34 -16.58
C THR A 114 21.43 16.39 -15.40
N SER A 115 22.58 15.72 -15.32
CA SER A 115 22.91 14.81 -14.22
C SER A 115 22.96 15.56 -12.88
N SER A 116 23.46 16.79 -12.88
CA SER A 116 23.49 17.64 -11.69
C SER A 116 22.08 17.99 -11.19
N ILE A 117 21.19 18.38 -12.10
CA ILE A 117 19.79 18.68 -11.77
C ILE A 117 19.13 17.45 -11.13
N ALA A 118 19.33 16.27 -11.71
CA ALA A 118 18.79 15.01 -11.19
C ALA A 118 19.32 14.68 -9.77
N LEU A 119 20.63 14.77 -9.56
CA LEU A 119 21.28 14.51 -8.27
C LEU A 119 20.88 15.54 -7.19
N LEU A 120 20.76 16.81 -7.58
CA LEU A 120 20.34 17.87 -6.67
C LEU A 120 18.85 17.71 -6.30
N THR A 121 18.02 17.27 -7.25
CA THR A 121 16.60 16.93 -6.99
C THR A 121 16.49 15.81 -5.96
N TYR A 122 17.34 14.78 -6.04
CA TYR A 122 17.44 13.71 -5.02
C TYR A 122 17.73 14.25 -3.62
N TRP A 123 18.60 15.26 -3.52
CA TRP A 123 18.96 15.86 -2.25
C TRP A 123 17.88 16.82 -1.71
N LEU A 124 17.29 17.65 -2.58
CA LEU A 124 16.30 18.69 -2.21
C LEU A 124 14.94 18.10 -1.86
N VAL A 125 14.48 17.17 -2.69
CA VAL A 125 13.31 16.34 -2.41
C VAL A 125 13.75 15.18 -1.52
N GLU A 126 14.75 15.43 -0.64
CA GLU A 126 15.33 14.51 0.33
C GLU A 126 14.23 13.50 0.62
N PRO A 127 14.35 12.22 0.18
CA PRO A 127 13.32 11.24 0.39
C PRO A 127 13.34 10.97 1.89
N LYS A 128 12.77 11.93 2.61
CA LYS A 128 11.97 11.69 3.75
C LYS A 128 10.95 10.73 3.17
N GLN A 129 11.24 9.43 3.30
CA GLN A 129 10.34 8.67 4.14
C GLN A 129 9.98 9.66 5.24
N LYS A 130 8.81 10.29 5.11
CA LYS A 130 8.12 10.65 6.31
C LYS A 130 8.18 9.31 7.03
N ARG A 131 9.11 9.17 7.99
CA ARG A 131 8.83 8.46 9.22
C ARG A 131 7.54 9.15 9.58
N SER A 132 6.43 8.61 9.09
CA SER A 132 5.16 9.09 9.51
C SER A 132 5.28 8.87 11.00
N GLU A 133 5.31 9.98 11.75
CA GLU A 133 4.72 9.95 13.07
C GLU A 133 3.46 9.15 12.85
N ARG A 134 3.50 7.87 13.27
CA ARG A 134 2.58 6.82 12.81
C ARG A 134 1.21 7.46 12.83
N ARG A 135 0.64 7.75 11.67
CA ARG A 135 -0.67 8.39 11.65
C ARG A 135 -1.57 7.38 12.33
N GLU A 136 -2.11 7.77 13.47
CA GLU A 136 -2.92 6.87 14.27
C GLU A 136 -3.98 6.26 13.37
N LEU A 137 -4.05 4.94 13.41
CA LEU A 137 -5.08 4.19 12.71
C LEU A 137 -6.42 4.71 13.22
N ARG A 138 -7.34 5.00 12.32
CA ARG A 138 -8.68 5.46 12.69
C ARG A 138 -9.64 4.28 12.64
N LYS A 139 -10.58 4.25 13.58
CA LYS A 139 -11.69 3.29 13.55
C LYS A 139 -12.70 3.71 12.49
N THR A 140 -13.16 2.75 11.68
CA THR A 140 -14.01 3.00 10.51
C THR A 140 -15.36 2.30 10.62
N ARG A 141 -16.31 2.72 9.78
CA ARG A 141 -17.64 2.10 9.65
C ARG A 141 -17.63 0.93 8.67
N TYR A 142 -16.78 1.02 7.65
CA TYR A 142 -16.67 0.03 6.58
C TYR A 142 -15.25 -0.55 6.53
N LEU A 143 -15.15 -1.86 6.65
CA LEU A 143 -13.91 -2.60 6.47
C LEU A 143 -13.98 -3.41 5.18
N VAL A 144 -12.97 -3.32 4.32
CA VAL A 144 -12.82 -4.13 3.12
C VAL A 144 -11.60 -5.02 3.33
N THR A 145 -11.77 -6.32 3.14
CA THR A 145 -10.68 -7.29 3.30
C THR A 145 -10.90 -8.45 2.33
N ALA A 146 -9.85 -9.22 2.06
CA ALA A 146 -9.91 -10.33 1.12
C ALA A 146 -9.62 -11.67 1.80
N LEU A 147 -10.34 -12.70 1.39
CA LEU A 147 -10.10 -14.08 1.80
C LEU A 147 -9.80 -14.90 0.55
N SER A 148 -8.58 -15.47 0.45
CA SER A 148 -8.12 -16.21 -0.74
C SER A 148 -8.20 -17.73 -0.61
N ILE A 149 -7.75 -18.31 0.51
CA ILE A 149 -7.99 -19.71 0.89
C ILE A 149 -8.01 -19.75 2.42
N PRO A 150 -9.09 -20.16 3.10
CA PRO A 150 -9.13 -20.25 4.55
C PRO A 150 -8.21 -21.39 5.05
N SER A 151 -6.91 -21.10 5.16
CA SER A 151 -5.92 -21.99 5.74
C SER A 151 -5.91 -21.83 7.26
N TRP A 152 -7.04 -22.21 7.89
CA TRP A 152 -7.17 -22.24 9.33
C TRP A 152 -7.83 -23.54 9.81
N ASP A 153 -7.41 -23.97 10.99
CA ASP A 153 -7.88 -25.15 11.67
C ASP A 153 -9.12 -24.79 12.49
N ALA A 154 -10.27 -25.37 12.10
CA ALA A 154 -11.55 -25.05 12.70
C ALA A 154 -11.59 -25.41 14.19
N ASP A 155 -11.04 -26.56 14.54
CA ASP A 155 -11.01 -27.03 15.92
C ASP A 155 -10.30 -26.00 16.82
N ARG A 156 -9.13 -25.51 16.39
CA ARG A 156 -8.35 -24.54 17.16
C ARG A 156 -9.03 -23.19 17.29
N VAL A 157 -9.48 -22.62 16.19
CA VAL A 157 -10.02 -21.25 16.18
C VAL A 157 -11.37 -21.19 16.90
N LEU A 158 -12.21 -22.22 16.76
CA LEU A 158 -13.55 -22.22 17.36
C LEU A 158 -13.49 -22.51 18.88
N HIS A 159 -12.54 -23.32 19.34
CA HIS A 159 -12.31 -23.57 20.77
C HIS A 159 -11.40 -22.53 21.45
N ALA A 160 -10.72 -21.66 20.69
CA ALA A 160 -9.89 -20.60 21.25
C ALA A 160 -10.69 -19.62 22.13
N ASP A 161 -10.06 -19.13 23.19
CA ASP A 161 -10.62 -18.00 23.94
C ASP A 161 -10.62 -16.73 23.08
N CYS A 162 -11.62 -15.88 23.29
CA CYS A 162 -11.80 -14.65 22.52
C CYS A 162 -10.59 -13.72 22.62
N ASP A 163 -9.93 -13.67 23.78
CA ASP A 163 -8.71 -12.90 23.97
C ASP A 163 -7.52 -13.47 23.18
N MET A 164 -7.44 -14.79 23.01
CA MET A 164 -6.41 -15.42 22.17
C MET A 164 -6.57 -15.03 20.70
N LEU A 165 -7.82 -15.03 20.20
CA LEU A 165 -8.14 -14.58 18.85
C LEU A 165 -7.85 -13.09 18.67
N ARG A 166 -8.28 -12.26 19.63
CA ARG A 166 -8.05 -10.81 19.61
C ARG A 166 -6.56 -10.45 19.62
N ARG A 167 -5.73 -11.22 20.34
CA ARG A 167 -4.30 -10.95 20.46
C ARG A 167 -3.41 -11.70 19.48
N ASN A 168 -3.99 -12.50 18.58
CA ASN A 168 -3.25 -13.41 17.71
C ASN A 168 -2.25 -14.25 18.49
N SER A 169 -2.74 -14.97 19.50
CA SER A 169 -1.87 -15.63 20.46
C SER A 169 -0.90 -16.61 19.81
N ALA A 170 0.32 -16.69 20.37
CA ALA A 170 1.33 -17.65 19.95
C ALA A 170 0.82 -19.10 20.03
N GLU A 171 -0.03 -19.42 21.01
CA GLU A 171 -0.58 -20.76 21.21
C GLU A 171 -1.44 -21.24 20.01
N LEU A 172 -2.15 -20.32 19.35
CA LEU A 172 -2.94 -20.63 18.16
C LEU A 172 -2.08 -20.97 16.94
N ASN A 173 -0.89 -20.38 16.88
CA ASN A 173 -0.02 -20.38 15.70
C ASN A 173 1.20 -21.31 15.82
N ASN A 174 1.69 -21.59 17.03
CA ASN A 174 2.96 -22.30 17.29
C ASN A 174 2.77 -23.74 17.78
N GLY A 175 1.70 -24.42 17.33
CA GLY A 175 1.40 -25.79 17.72
C GLY A 175 2.54 -26.81 17.44
N PRO A 176 2.51 -28.00 18.07
CA PRO A 176 3.64 -28.94 18.16
C PRO A 176 4.11 -29.58 16.84
N LYS A 177 3.45 -29.31 15.72
CA LYS A 177 3.90 -29.66 14.37
C LYS A 177 3.97 -28.36 13.59
N ARG A 178 4.98 -28.15 12.73
CA ARG A 178 5.13 -27.00 11.79
C ARG A 178 3.81 -26.71 11.05
N GLN A 179 2.88 -26.04 11.71
CA GLN A 179 1.50 -25.91 11.30
C GLN A 179 1.30 -24.52 10.75
N LYS A 180 0.45 -24.43 9.72
CA LYS A 180 0.18 -23.20 8.98
C LYS A 180 -0.45 -22.19 9.94
N ARG A 181 0.01 -20.93 9.86
CA ARG A 181 -0.57 -19.79 10.57
C ARG A 181 -2.07 -19.68 10.28
N GLN A 182 -2.86 -19.31 11.29
CA GLN A 182 -4.31 -19.22 11.19
C GLN A 182 -4.70 -17.92 10.46
N ASN A 183 -4.91 -17.98 9.16
CA ASN A 183 -5.09 -16.77 8.35
C ASN A 183 -6.42 -16.02 8.59
N ILE A 184 -7.35 -16.61 9.33
CA ILE A 184 -8.59 -15.96 9.76
C ILE A 184 -8.40 -15.06 11.00
N VAL A 185 -7.32 -15.27 11.75
CA VAL A 185 -7.05 -14.51 12.97
C VAL A 185 -6.76 -13.04 12.69
N PRO A 186 -5.94 -12.66 11.67
CA PRO A 186 -5.79 -11.26 11.29
C PRO A 186 -7.11 -10.55 10.99
N LEU A 187 -8.03 -11.22 10.29
CA LEU A 187 -9.39 -10.69 10.05
C LEU A 187 -10.13 -10.43 11.37
N PHE A 188 -10.07 -11.38 12.30
CA PHE A 188 -10.67 -11.22 13.63
C PHE A 188 -10.06 -10.02 14.39
N GLN A 189 -8.75 -9.81 14.31
CA GLN A 189 -8.08 -8.66 14.94
C GLN A 189 -8.52 -7.34 14.32
N ALA A 190 -8.55 -7.23 12.99
CA ALA A 190 -9.00 -6.04 12.28
C ALA A 190 -10.44 -5.68 12.66
N ILE A 191 -11.34 -6.67 12.67
CA ILE A 191 -12.72 -6.49 13.12
C ILE A 191 -12.78 -6.03 14.58
N SER A 192 -12.03 -6.67 15.47
CA SER A 192 -12.02 -6.34 16.90
C SER A 192 -11.55 -4.90 17.16
N TYR A 193 -10.56 -4.43 16.41
CA TYR A 193 -10.08 -3.05 16.50
C TYR A 193 -11.14 -2.02 16.05
N HIS A 194 -11.82 -2.32 14.94
CA HIS A 194 -12.83 -1.43 14.36
C HIS A 194 -14.21 -1.53 15.01
N LEU A 195 -14.47 -2.59 15.80
CA LEU A 195 -15.75 -2.93 16.41
C LEU A 195 -16.56 -1.74 16.97
N PRO A 196 -15.96 -0.74 17.66
CA PRO A 196 -16.73 0.38 18.21
C PRO A 196 -17.49 1.21 17.16
N ARG A 197 -17.00 1.27 15.92
CA ARG A 197 -17.64 2.02 14.81
C ARG A 197 -18.07 1.12 13.65
N LEU A 198 -17.61 -0.12 13.61
CA LEU A 198 -17.82 -1.03 12.49
C LEU A 198 -19.29 -1.39 12.33
N GLU A 199 -19.82 -1.13 11.13
CA GLU A 199 -21.18 -1.47 10.72
C GLU A 199 -21.19 -2.59 9.69
N ARG A 200 -20.25 -2.56 8.73
CA ARG A 200 -20.22 -3.52 7.63
C ARG A 200 -18.80 -3.91 7.23
N VAL A 201 -18.62 -5.20 6.95
CA VAL A 201 -17.40 -5.80 6.41
C VAL A 201 -17.69 -6.30 5.00
N PHE A 202 -16.95 -5.81 4.01
CA PHE A 202 -16.94 -6.34 2.66
C PHE A 202 -15.82 -7.36 2.55
N LEU A 203 -16.20 -8.63 2.49
CA LEU A 203 -15.26 -9.74 2.37
C LEU A 203 -15.17 -10.15 0.89
N LEU A 204 -14.07 -9.75 0.25
CA LEU A 204 -13.76 -10.21 -1.11
C LEU A 204 -13.45 -11.70 -1.03
N VAL A 205 -14.14 -12.50 -1.83
CA VAL A 205 -14.00 -13.96 -1.86
C VAL A 205 -13.67 -14.43 -3.27
N SER A 206 -12.71 -15.35 -3.39
CA SER A 206 -12.34 -15.92 -4.68
C SER A 206 -13.29 -17.05 -5.09
N GLU A 207 -13.47 -17.26 -6.39
CA GLU A 207 -14.26 -18.37 -6.94
C GLU A 207 -13.76 -19.74 -6.47
N SER A 208 -12.42 -19.87 -6.31
CA SER A 208 -11.80 -21.08 -5.79
C SER A 208 -12.26 -21.42 -4.37
N ILE A 209 -12.60 -20.43 -3.54
CA ILE A 209 -13.15 -20.63 -2.20
C ILE A 209 -14.63 -21.00 -2.25
N LEU A 210 -15.39 -20.33 -3.11
CA LEU A 210 -16.82 -20.62 -3.25
C LEU A 210 -17.06 -22.08 -3.65
N ASN A 211 -16.14 -22.66 -4.42
CA ASN A 211 -16.16 -24.06 -4.84
C ASN A 211 -15.30 -24.99 -3.96
N TRP A 212 -14.95 -24.57 -2.75
CA TRP A 212 -14.11 -25.36 -1.87
C TRP A 212 -14.81 -26.65 -1.43
N LYS A 213 -14.09 -27.77 -1.55
CA LYS A 213 -14.56 -29.10 -1.16
C LYS A 213 -14.40 -29.33 0.33
N ASP A 214 -15.30 -30.15 0.88
CA ASP A 214 -15.26 -30.59 2.27
C ASP A 214 -13.88 -31.19 2.63
N ASP A 215 -13.40 -30.83 3.81
CA ASP A 215 -12.22 -31.41 4.44
C ASP A 215 -12.49 -31.77 5.91
N ARG A 216 -11.51 -32.34 6.60
CA ARG A 216 -11.65 -32.69 8.03
C ARG A 216 -11.98 -31.49 8.92
N THR A 217 -11.50 -30.30 8.57
CA THR A 217 -11.76 -29.09 9.35
C THR A 217 -13.19 -28.57 9.16
N THR A 218 -13.81 -28.91 8.03
CA THR A 218 -15.21 -28.60 7.75
C THR A 218 -16.14 -29.39 8.66
N GLN A 219 -15.80 -30.65 8.97
CA GLN A 219 -16.58 -31.47 9.89
C GLN A 219 -16.65 -30.83 11.29
N TYR A 220 -15.52 -30.38 11.85
CA TYR A 220 -15.51 -29.68 13.13
C TYR A 220 -16.37 -28.41 13.12
N ALA A 221 -16.35 -27.65 12.02
CA ALA A 221 -17.22 -26.48 11.88
C ALA A 221 -18.72 -26.85 11.91
N ARG A 222 -19.10 -27.95 11.24
CA ARG A 222 -20.48 -28.46 11.25
C ARG A 222 -20.90 -28.97 12.62
N GLU A 223 -20.01 -29.66 13.33
CA GLU A 223 -20.24 -30.13 14.70
C GLU A 223 -20.45 -28.93 15.65
N TYR A 224 -19.55 -27.94 15.60
CA TYR A 224 -19.64 -26.71 16.39
C TYR A 224 -20.97 -25.94 16.16
N LEU A 225 -21.44 -25.86 14.91
CA LEU A 225 -22.73 -25.27 14.55
C LEU A 225 -23.91 -26.09 15.13
N SER A 226 -23.87 -27.41 14.96
CA SER A 226 -24.93 -28.32 15.40
C SER A 226 -25.11 -28.30 16.92
N GLU A 227 -23.99 -28.29 17.67
CA GLU A 227 -23.99 -28.16 19.13
C GLU A 227 -24.66 -26.88 19.64
N ARG A 228 -24.66 -25.83 18.82
CA ARG A 228 -25.27 -24.53 19.11
C ARG A 228 -26.66 -24.37 18.50
N GLY A 229 -27.22 -25.43 17.93
CA GLY A 229 -28.55 -25.44 17.35
C GLY A 229 -28.68 -24.72 16.01
N PHE A 230 -27.57 -24.51 15.29
CA PHE A 230 -27.57 -23.92 13.94
C PHE A 230 -27.56 -25.00 12.86
N ASP A 231 -28.18 -24.68 11.72
CA ASP A 231 -28.16 -25.55 10.54
C ASP A 231 -26.75 -25.64 9.95
N ALA A 232 -26.21 -26.86 9.94
CA ALA A 232 -24.90 -27.19 9.41
C ALA A 232 -24.92 -27.55 7.90
N GLN A 233 -26.09 -27.50 7.25
CA GLN A 233 -26.21 -27.70 5.80
C GLN A 233 -25.63 -26.54 4.99
N GLY A 234 -25.13 -26.83 3.80
CA GLY A 234 -24.51 -25.86 2.90
C GLY A 234 -23.17 -26.34 2.36
N SER A 235 -22.52 -25.47 1.58
CA SER A 235 -21.17 -25.76 1.09
C SER A 235 -20.14 -25.81 2.22
N ALA A 236 -18.96 -26.40 1.97
CA ALA A 236 -17.87 -26.43 2.95
C ALA A 236 -17.49 -25.02 3.43
N PHE A 237 -17.43 -24.09 2.48
CA PHE A 237 -17.15 -22.70 2.72
C PHE A 237 -18.22 -22.04 3.61
N GLU A 238 -19.50 -22.23 3.29
CA GLU A 238 -20.60 -21.70 4.08
C GLU A 238 -20.54 -22.22 5.52
N ALA A 239 -20.37 -23.54 5.71
CA ALA A 239 -20.27 -24.13 7.04
C ALA A 239 -19.10 -23.55 7.85
N LYS A 240 -17.90 -23.46 7.28
CA LYS A 240 -16.74 -22.88 7.99
C LYS A 240 -16.92 -21.39 8.30
N MET A 241 -17.46 -20.61 7.37
CA MET A 241 -17.68 -19.18 7.61
C MET A 241 -18.80 -18.92 8.60
N ARG A 242 -19.90 -19.68 8.55
CA ARG A 242 -20.96 -19.61 9.57
C ARG A 242 -20.42 -19.90 10.96
N ALA A 243 -19.61 -20.96 11.11
CA ALA A 243 -18.97 -21.29 12.38
C ALA A 243 -18.05 -20.15 12.86
N PHE A 244 -17.23 -19.59 11.96
CA PHE A 244 -16.40 -18.42 12.28
C PHE A 244 -17.23 -17.20 12.70
N PHE A 245 -18.33 -16.88 12.00
CA PHE A 245 -19.18 -15.75 12.35
C PHE A 245 -19.95 -15.95 13.64
N LEU A 246 -20.36 -17.19 13.94
CA LEU A 246 -20.93 -17.54 15.23
C LEU A 246 -19.90 -17.30 16.35
N LYS A 247 -18.66 -17.77 16.17
CA LYS A 247 -17.57 -17.51 17.11
C LYS A 247 -17.27 -16.02 17.27
N LEU A 248 -17.26 -15.27 16.17
CA LEU A 248 -17.11 -13.82 16.19
C LEU A 248 -18.22 -13.15 16.98
N SER A 249 -19.47 -13.60 16.79
CA SER A 249 -20.63 -13.08 17.53
C SER A 249 -20.50 -13.36 19.03
N GLU A 250 -20.14 -14.59 19.42
CA GLU A 250 -19.88 -14.96 20.81
C GLU A 250 -18.83 -14.04 21.46
N CYS A 251 -17.75 -13.75 20.74
CA CYS A 251 -16.65 -12.94 21.27
C CYS A 251 -16.90 -11.44 21.27
N THR A 252 -17.78 -10.93 20.41
CA THR A 252 -18.06 -9.50 20.29
C THR A 252 -19.35 -9.09 20.97
N GLY A 253 -20.22 -10.05 21.32
CA GLY A 253 -21.57 -9.79 21.82
C GLY A 253 -22.46 -9.08 20.80
N ARG A 254 -22.16 -9.24 19.50
CA ARG A 254 -22.93 -8.66 18.40
C ARG A 254 -23.40 -9.73 17.43
N PRO A 255 -24.67 -9.77 17.04
CA PRO A 255 -25.12 -10.64 15.96
C PRO A 255 -24.47 -10.23 14.62
N VAL A 256 -24.25 -11.22 13.77
CA VAL A 256 -23.66 -11.07 12.44
C VAL A 256 -24.73 -11.30 11.38
N LEU A 257 -24.97 -10.30 10.53
CA LEU A 257 -25.84 -10.43 9.37
C LEU A 257 -25.00 -10.73 8.13
N ILE A 258 -25.12 -11.93 7.59
CA ILE A 258 -24.37 -12.38 6.41
C ILE A 258 -25.22 -12.16 5.17
N ARG A 259 -24.64 -11.53 4.16
CA ARG A 259 -25.18 -11.44 2.80
C ARG A 259 -24.31 -12.28 1.88
N TRP A 260 -24.83 -13.43 1.48
CA TRP A 260 -24.17 -14.39 0.61
C TRP A 260 -24.10 -13.88 -0.84
N PRO A 261 -23.20 -14.44 -1.67
CA PRO A 261 -23.05 -14.05 -3.08
C PRO A 261 -24.32 -14.16 -3.91
N ASP A 262 -25.18 -15.14 -3.60
CA ASP A 262 -26.46 -15.38 -4.26
C ASP A 262 -27.58 -14.42 -3.78
N GLY A 263 -27.25 -13.48 -2.90
CA GLY A 263 -28.19 -12.49 -2.35
C GLY A 263 -28.95 -12.96 -1.12
N ARG A 264 -28.84 -14.23 -0.71
CA ARG A 264 -29.44 -14.71 0.54
C ARG A 264 -28.89 -13.94 1.73
N ARG A 265 -29.75 -13.75 2.73
CA ARG A 265 -29.40 -13.11 4.00
C ARG A 265 -29.65 -14.06 5.16
N GLU A 266 -28.73 -14.06 6.11
CA GLU A 266 -28.77 -14.94 7.26
C GLU A 266 -28.22 -14.20 8.48
N SER A 267 -28.91 -14.31 9.62
CA SER A 267 -28.44 -13.72 10.87
C SER A 267 -27.95 -14.82 11.79
N ILE A 268 -26.76 -14.64 12.36
CA ILE A 268 -26.12 -15.61 13.26
C ILE A 268 -25.72 -14.93 14.57
N GLY A 269 -25.95 -15.64 15.67
CA GLY A 269 -25.60 -15.20 17.02
C GLY A 269 -26.62 -14.26 17.66
N SER A 270 -26.24 -13.62 18.77
CA SER A 270 -27.11 -12.81 19.62
C SER A 270 -26.35 -11.63 20.22
N GLY A 271 -27.08 -10.64 20.73
CA GLY A 271 -26.51 -9.45 21.39
C GLY A 271 -27.06 -8.13 20.85
N GLU A 272 -26.34 -7.05 21.12
CA GLU A 272 -26.75 -5.68 20.78
C GLU A 272 -25.95 -5.09 19.61
N GLY A 273 -26.63 -4.33 18.75
CA GLY A 273 -26.08 -3.90 17.46
C GLY A 273 -26.09 -5.03 16.42
N VAL A 274 -25.55 -4.77 15.23
CA VAL A 274 -25.38 -5.78 14.17
C VAL A 274 -24.12 -5.42 13.37
N ILE A 275 -23.34 -6.43 12.99
CA ILE A 275 -22.27 -6.26 11.97
C ILE A 275 -22.72 -6.98 10.71
N GLU A 276 -22.83 -6.26 9.59
CA GLU A 276 -23.18 -6.86 8.31
C GLU A 276 -21.93 -7.33 7.56
N PHE A 277 -21.87 -8.61 7.19
CA PHE A 277 -20.84 -9.15 6.30
C PHE A 277 -21.41 -9.31 4.90
N VAL A 278 -20.83 -8.60 3.93
CA VAL A 278 -21.18 -8.72 2.53
C VAL A 278 -20.10 -9.52 1.82
N MET A 279 -20.47 -10.71 1.36
CA MET A 279 -19.60 -11.55 0.53
C MET A 279 -19.57 -11.01 -0.89
N VAL A 280 -18.39 -10.60 -1.36
CA VAL A 280 -18.21 -10.00 -2.68
C VAL A 280 -17.35 -10.93 -3.54
N PRO A 281 -17.95 -11.64 -4.52
CA PRO A 281 -17.17 -12.40 -5.49
C PRO A 281 -16.24 -11.47 -6.27
N ALA A 282 -14.95 -11.80 -6.30
CA ALA A 282 -13.94 -11.01 -6.99
C ALA A 282 -13.01 -11.89 -7.85
N GLY A 283 -13.61 -12.85 -8.58
CA GLY A 283 -12.89 -13.72 -9.50
C GLY A 283 -11.91 -14.66 -8.81
N ASN A 284 -10.78 -14.96 -9.45
CA ASN A 284 -9.76 -15.87 -8.90
C ASN A 284 -8.61 -15.16 -8.15
N PHE A 285 -8.71 -13.84 -7.99
CA PHE A 285 -7.67 -12.95 -7.49
C PHE A 285 -6.38 -12.97 -8.32
N ASP A 286 -6.49 -13.33 -9.60
CA ASP A 286 -5.37 -13.37 -10.54
C ASP A 286 -5.39 -12.18 -11.52
N ASP A 287 -6.44 -11.35 -11.48
CA ASP A 287 -6.60 -10.13 -12.26
C ASP A 287 -6.93 -8.95 -11.33
N VAL A 288 -6.10 -7.90 -11.42
CA VAL A 288 -6.25 -6.68 -10.62
C VAL A 288 -7.51 -5.91 -11.04
N GLU A 289 -7.79 -5.79 -12.33
CA GLU A 289 -8.93 -5.01 -12.82
C GLU A 289 -10.25 -5.71 -12.48
N GLU A 290 -10.31 -7.04 -12.57
CA GLU A 290 -11.47 -7.83 -12.12
C GLU A 290 -11.76 -7.57 -10.62
N CYS A 291 -10.74 -7.61 -9.77
CA CYS A 291 -10.88 -7.31 -8.34
C CYS A 291 -11.37 -5.87 -8.10
N ARG A 292 -10.86 -4.91 -8.88
CA ARG A 292 -11.25 -3.50 -8.76
C ARG A 292 -12.69 -3.27 -9.19
N GLU A 293 -13.14 -3.89 -10.26
CA GLU A 293 -14.53 -3.81 -10.70
C GLU A 293 -15.48 -4.43 -9.66
N ALA A 294 -15.09 -5.54 -9.03
CA ALA A 294 -15.84 -6.11 -7.91
C ALA A 294 -15.94 -5.14 -6.72
N ILE A 295 -14.82 -4.51 -6.33
CA ILE A 295 -14.78 -3.49 -5.27
C ILE A 295 -15.69 -2.30 -5.63
N LYS A 296 -15.60 -1.78 -6.86
CA LYS A 296 -16.44 -0.65 -7.32
C LYS A 296 -17.91 -1.02 -7.36
N GLY A 297 -18.25 -2.23 -7.81
CA GLY A 297 -19.63 -2.71 -7.85
C GLY A 297 -20.25 -2.81 -6.45
N ALA A 298 -19.48 -3.29 -5.48
CA ALA A 298 -19.96 -3.47 -4.11
C ALA A 298 -19.93 -2.18 -3.26
N LEU A 299 -18.94 -1.31 -3.46
CA LEU A 299 -18.70 -0.14 -2.63
C LEU A 299 -18.88 1.21 -3.35
N GLY A 300 -19.16 1.25 -4.65
CA GLY A 300 -19.05 2.48 -5.46
C GLY A 300 -19.81 3.68 -4.89
N GLU A 301 -21.02 3.48 -4.37
CA GLU A 301 -21.79 4.57 -3.74
C GLU A 301 -21.25 4.97 -2.35
N ILE A 302 -20.70 4.02 -1.59
CA ILE A 302 -20.07 4.27 -0.29
C ILE A 302 -18.77 5.05 -0.51
N LEU A 303 -17.95 4.65 -1.48
CA LEU A 303 -16.69 5.34 -1.81
C LEU A 303 -16.93 6.77 -2.29
N LYS A 304 -18.07 7.06 -2.95
CA LYS A 304 -18.41 8.44 -3.37
C LYS A 304 -18.86 9.33 -2.21
N LYS A 305 -19.56 8.77 -1.22
CA LYS A 305 -20.23 9.55 -0.16
C LYS A 305 -19.45 9.57 1.15
N GLU A 306 -18.76 8.48 1.46
CA GLU A 306 -18.22 8.17 2.79
C GLU A 306 -16.82 7.54 2.69
N SER A 307 -16.00 7.92 1.70
CA SER A 307 -14.64 7.37 1.54
C SER A 307 -13.78 7.45 2.81
N GLY A 308 -13.93 8.52 3.59
CA GLY A 308 -13.21 8.72 4.87
C GLY A 308 -13.59 7.73 5.98
N GLU A 309 -14.66 6.97 5.80
CA GLU A 309 -15.14 5.93 6.72
C GLU A 309 -14.85 4.51 6.23
N VAL A 310 -14.07 4.37 5.15
CA VAL A 310 -13.67 3.08 4.56
C VAL A 310 -12.20 2.78 4.88
N THR A 311 -11.94 1.59 5.42
CA THR A 311 -10.60 1.02 5.53
C THR A 311 -10.45 -0.19 4.62
N PHE A 312 -9.38 -0.26 3.86
CA PHE A 312 -8.93 -1.44 3.13
C PHE A 312 -7.84 -2.17 3.93
N ASP A 313 -8.17 -3.33 4.49
CA ASP A 313 -7.21 -4.25 5.08
C ASP A 313 -6.55 -5.10 3.98
N VAL A 314 -5.29 -4.79 3.70
CA VAL A 314 -4.51 -5.45 2.63
C VAL A 314 -3.79 -6.72 3.11
N THR A 315 -4.06 -7.18 4.34
CA THR A 315 -3.45 -8.38 4.93
C THR A 315 -3.88 -9.67 4.25
N GLY A 316 -5.16 -9.74 3.88
CA GLY A 316 -5.79 -10.94 3.36
C GLY A 316 -5.72 -11.04 1.83
N GLY A 317 -5.96 -12.24 1.31
CA GLY A 317 -6.06 -12.48 -0.13
C GLY A 317 -4.77 -12.96 -0.81
N LYS A 318 -4.75 -12.87 -2.14
CA LYS A 318 -3.51 -12.97 -2.95
C LYS A 318 -2.92 -11.56 -3.11
N THR A 319 -1.64 -11.50 -3.44
CA THR A 319 -0.90 -10.27 -3.75
C THR A 319 -1.67 -9.29 -4.65
N LEU A 320 -2.30 -9.79 -5.71
CA LEU A 320 -2.98 -8.95 -6.70
C LEU A 320 -4.27 -8.30 -6.17
N VAL A 321 -5.02 -8.96 -5.29
CA VAL A 321 -6.19 -8.32 -4.66
C VAL A 321 -5.76 -7.27 -3.63
N SER A 322 -4.65 -7.49 -2.93
CA SER A 322 -4.05 -6.45 -2.06
C SER A 322 -3.64 -5.21 -2.87
N VAL A 323 -3.09 -5.39 -4.07
CA VAL A 323 -2.77 -4.29 -5.00
C VAL A 323 -4.06 -3.59 -5.47
N ALA A 324 -5.09 -4.34 -5.86
CA ALA A 324 -6.39 -3.77 -6.24
C ALA A 324 -6.98 -2.89 -5.12
N MET A 325 -6.99 -3.40 -3.89
CA MET A 325 -7.46 -2.66 -2.71
C MET A 325 -6.63 -1.41 -2.44
N ALA A 326 -5.30 -1.50 -2.53
CA ALA A 326 -4.42 -0.33 -2.37
C ALA A 326 -4.66 0.74 -3.43
N LEU A 327 -4.87 0.35 -4.69
CA LEU A 327 -5.17 1.28 -5.78
C LEU A 327 -6.51 2.00 -5.59
N GLU A 328 -7.54 1.30 -5.11
CA GLU A 328 -8.82 1.93 -4.78
C GLU A 328 -8.74 2.82 -3.53
N ALA A 329 -7.93 2.43 -2.54
CA ALA A 329 -7.68 3.25 -1.37
C ALA A 329 -6.97 4.58 -1.73
N ILE A 330 -6.04 4.59 -2.69
CA ILE A 330 -5.35 5.82 -3.17
C ILE A 330 -6.32 6.79 -3.87
N LYS A 331 -7.32 6.25 -4.59
CA LYS A 331 -8.27 7.07 -5.35
C LYS A 331 -9.26 7.82 -4.45
N GLY A 332 -9.60 7.25 -3.30
CA GLY A 332 -10.46 7.88 -2.31
C GLY A 332 -9.67 8.51 -1.16
N ASP A 333 -10.34 9.27 -0.30
CA ASP A 333 -9.79 9.62 1.02
C ASP A 333 -9.92 8.43 1.99
N CYS A 334 -9.59 7.22 1.52
CA CYS A 334 -9.76 5.96 2.25
C CYS A 334 -8.51 5.66 3.08
N GLN A 335 -8.67 4.89 4.15
CA GLN A 335 -7.55 4.33 4.90
C GLN A 335 -7.15 2.97 4.30
N ALA A 336 -5.86 2.66 4.32
CA ALA A 336 -5.39 1.29 4.14
C ALA A 336 -4.63 0.83 5.38
N GLU A 337 -4.73 -0.44 5.69
CA GLU A 337 -4.09 -1.04 6.85
C GLU A 337 -3.53 -2.43 6.58
N TYR A 338 -2.60 -2.83 7.43
CA TYR A 338 -1.96 -4.14 7.39
C TYR A 338 -1.75 -4.67 8.81
N THR A 339 -2.13 -5.92 9.03
CA THR A 339 -1.90 -6.67 10.26
C THR A 339 -0.60 -7.44 10.15
N LYS A 340 0.36 -7.16 11.03
CA LYS A 340 1.61 -7.92 11.08
C LYS A 340 1.38 -9.30 11.65
N GLN A 341 1.32 -10.29 10.76
CA GLN A 341 1.06 -11.70 11.11
C GLN A 341 2.16 -12.36 11.96
N GLU A 342 3.35 -11.74 12.06
CA GLU A 342 4.49 -12.26 12.84
C GLU A 342 4.45 -11.83 14.30
N ILE A 343 3.67 -10.81 14.63
CA ILE A 343 3.53 -10.32 16.00
C ILE A 343 2.37 -11.08 16.65
N GLN A 344 2.67 -11.67 17.81
CA GLN A 344 1.77 -12.53 18.57
C GLN A 344 1.62 -11.98 19.99
N ASP A 345 0.51 -12.32 20.64
CA ASP A 345 0.21 -11.96 22.04
C ASP A 345 0.14 -10.45 22.32
N VAL A 346 -0.16 -9.64 21.29
CA VAL A 346 -0.29 -8.18 21.40
C VAL A 346 -1.72 -7.71 21.15
N ALA A 347 -2.09 -6.54 21.65
CA ALA A 347 -3.39 -5.96 21.34
C ALA A 347 -3.50 -5.63 19.82
N PRO A 348 -4.72 -5.61 19.25
CA PRO A 348 -4.93 -5.24 17.85
C PRO A 348 -4.27 -3.91 17.46
N GLU A 349 -4.29 -2.92 18.36
CA GLU A 349 -3.66 -1.60 18.20
C GLU A 349 -2.15 -1.67 17.93
N GLU A 350 -1.48 -2.72 18.40
CA GLU A 350 -0.03 -2.92 18.24
C GLU A 350 0.31 -3.80 17.03
N SER A 351 -0.62 -4.64 16.57
CA SER A 351 -0.44 -5.49 15.39
C SER A 351 -0.92 -4.86 14.08
N LEU A 352 -1.86 -3.91 14.14
CA LEU A 352 -2.39 -3.18 12.99
C LEU A 352 -1.61 -1.91 12.72
N TYR A 353 -1.33 -1.68 11.44
CA TYR A 353 -0.58 -0.52 10.98
C TYR A 353 -1.30 0.13 9.82
N ARG A 354 -1.44 1.45 9.89
CA ARG A 354 -1.83 2.24 8.73
C ARG A 354 -0.75 2.15 7.66
N VAL A 355 -1.15 1.79 6.45
CA VAL A 355 -0.31 1.87 5.27
C VAL A 355 -0.51 3.27 4.69
N ASP A 356 0.52 4.11 4.78
CA ASP A 356 0.49 5.41 4.12
C ASP A 356 0.66 5.18 2.63
N LEU A 357 -0.45 5.14 1.90
CA LEU A 357 -0.45 4.95 0.46
C LEU A 357 -0.13 6.28 -0.24
N ASP A 358 1.16 6.58 -0.37
CA ASP A 358 1.65 7.53 -1.37
C ASP A 358 2.20 6.76 -2.60
N VAL A 359 2.39 7.47 -3.72
CA VAL A 359 2.95 6.89 -4.96
C VAL A 359 4.33 6.23 -4.71
N TYR A 360 5.03 6.68 -3.66
CA TYR A 360 6.30 6.11 -3.20
C TYR A 360 6.10 4.75 -2.51
N SER A 361 5.08 4.61 -1.68
CA SER A 361 4.76 3.42 -0.91
C SER A 361 4.19 2.28 -1.75
N LEU A 362 3.53 2.56 -2.88
CA LEU A 362 3.10 1.49 -3.79
C LEU A 362 4.30 0.67 -4.30
N LYS A 363 5.42 1.32 -4.60
CA LYS A 363 6.65 0.64 -5.03
C LYS A 363 7.28 -0.17 -3.90
N ASP A 364 7.31 0.37 -2.68
CA ASP A 364 7.81 -0.36 -1.50
C ASP A 364 6.91 -1.54 -1.14
N LEU A 365 5.59 -1.37 -1.25
CA LEU A 365 4.58 -2.41 -1.10
C LEU A 365 4.80 -3.52 -2.14
N LEU A 366 4.98 -3.15 -3.42
CA LEU A 366 5.30 -4.10 -4.50
C LEU A 366 6.66 -4.79 -4.31
N ASN A 367 7.67 -4.08 -3.82
CA ASN A 367 8.99 -4.63 -3.54
C ASN A 367 8.97 -5.62 -2.36
N GLU A 368 8.27 -5.28 -1.28
CA GLU A 368 8.11 -6.16 -0.12
C GLU A 368 7.26 -7.38 -0.49
N MET A 369 6.22 -7.19 -1.31
CA MET A 369 5.45 -8.28 -1.91
C MET A 369 6.31 -9.18 -2.79
N ALA A 370 7.15 -8.61 -3.66
CA ALA A 370 8.07 -9.36 -4.52
C ALA A 370 9.11 -10.15 -3.71
N ARG A 371 9.65 -9.57 -2.62
CA ARG A 371 10.51 -10.29 -1.66
C ARG A 371 9.78 -11.45 -0.98
N SER A 372 8.51 -11.27 -0.61
CA SER A 372 7.69 -12.33 0.00
C SER A 372 7.42 -13.49 -0.96
N LEU A 373 7.24 -13.19 -2.25
CA LEU A 373 7.05 -14.17 -3.32
C LEU A 373 8.34 -14.94 -3.60
N ASN A 374 9.49 -14.26 -3.67
CA ASN A 374 10.80 -14.88 -3.89
C ASN A 374 11.29 -15.75 -2.70
N ARG A 375 10.74 -15.60 -1.50
CA ARG A 375 11.03 -16.50 -0.36
C ARG A 375 10.26 -17.81 -0.40
N ARG A 376 9.27 -17.95 -1.29
CA ARG A 376 8.39 -19.13 -1.41
C ARG A 376 8.71 -19.99 -2.65
N LEU A 377 9.60 -19.53 -3.52
CA LEU A 377 10.27 -20.31 -4.55
C LEU A 377 11.61 -20.79 -3.98
#